data_AF-A0A7C2VT15-F1
#
_entry.id   AF-A0A7C2VT15-F1
#
_cell.length_a   1.000
_cell.length_b   1.000
_cell.length_c   1.000
_cell.angle_alpha   90.00
_cell.angle_beta   90.00
_cell.angle_gamma   90.00
#
_symmetry.space_group_name_H-M   'P 1'
#
loop_
_entity.id
_entity.type
_entity.pdbx_description
1 polymer ?
#
loop_
_entity_poly.entity_id
_entity_poly.type
_entity_poly.pdbx_seq_one_letter_code
_entity_poly.pdbx_strand_id
1 'polypeptide(L)'
;MVHGRKIKRALSKSGSIASWMDGEYTPSKGYMSRIASLLNISTDDVGKLAFLLPNDSYLLRKMASELSKEDNWSLVEKSGANTAVVRDLISKAVHDRFTEATVRFNSIVLRKELPDGRVIYVKAADLGDGVECVLIYGLWLETYRPRVVLWDDIEASAHPGLIEAVLGWLANRDWQVVLTTHSYDVLERLVAIEPEDASVVVLKKGPDDVLEPKVLSLDELRDMMESHVDVRKVVDIQGSQGP
;
A
#
# COMPACT_ATOMS: atom_id res chain seq x y z
N MET A 1 -9.84 -15.80 14.41
CA MET A 1 -11.31 -16.00 14.33
C MET A 1 -11.92 -14.75 13.71
N VAL A 2 -13.02 -14.86 12.97
CA VAL A 2 -13.77 -13.72 12.41
C VAL A 2 -15.20 -13.87 12.88
N HIS A 3 -15.73 -12.90 13.64
CA HIS A 3 -17.06 -12.97 14.28
C HIS A 3 -17.35 -14.33 14.95
N GLY A 4 -16.40 -14.84 15.76
CA GLY A 4 -16.56 -16.11 16.47
C GLY A 4 -16.38 -17.37 15.61
N ARG A 5 -16.13 -17.23 14.30
CA ARG A 5 -15.87 -18.35 13.40
C ARG A 5 -14.39 -18.60 13.16
N LYS A 6 -14.03 -19.86 13.01
CA LYS A 6 -12.65 -20.28 12.78
C LYS A 6 -12.37 -20.39 11.30
N ILE A 7 -11.61 -19.44 10.77
CA ILE A 7 -11.10 -19.52 9.39
C ILE A 7 -9.72 -20.15 9.42
N LYS A 8 -9.53 -21.21 8.63
CA LYS A 8 -8.23 -21.82 8.37
C LYS A 8 -7.91 -21.63 6.89
N ARG A 9 -6.69 -21.21 6.58
CA ARG A 9 -6.15 -21.25 5.22
C ARG A 9 -4.91 -22.13 5.21
N ALA A 10 -4.74 -22.91 4.16
CA ALA A 10 -3.51 -23.67 3.90
C ALA A 10 -2.99 -23.26 2.53
N LEU A 11 -1.71 -22.92 2.49
CA LEU A 11 -0.96 -22.67 1.28
C LEU A 11 -0.21 -23.96 0.92
N SER A 12 -0.42 -24.48 -0.28
CA SER A 12 0.34 -25.63 -0.77
C SER A 12 1.71 -25.21 -1.28
N LYS A 13 2.60 -26.20 -1.49
CA LYS A 13 3.91 -25.96 -2.12
C LYS A 13 3.83 -25.41 -3.55
N SER A 14 2.68 -25.57 -4.23
CA SER A 14 2.44 -24.99 -5.56
C SER A 14 1.79 -23.61 -5.50
N GLY A 15 1.64 -23.03 -4.31
CA GLY A 15 1.00 -21.72 -4.11
C GLY A 15 -0.53 -21.75 -4.15
N SER A 16 -1.16 -22.92 -4.25
CA SER A 16 -2.62 -23.01 -4.18
C SER A 16 -3.12 -22.81 -2.75
N ILE A 17 -4.17 -22.01 -2.60
CA ILE A 17 -4.79 -21.72 -1.31
C ILE A 17 -6.06 -22.54 -1.15
N ALA A 18 -6.11 -23.35 -0.10
CA ALA A 18 -7.33 -24.00 0.36
C ALA A 18 -7.85 -23.27 1.61
N SER A 19 -9.16 -23.03 1.66
CA SER A 19 -9.79 -22.34 2.78
C SER A 19 -10.80 -23.25 3.46
N TRP A 20 -10.89 -23.18 4.79
CA TRP A 20 -11.93 -23.81 5.60
C TRP A 20 -12.54 -22.79 6.54
N MET A 21 -13.86 -22.88 6.75
CA MET A 21 -14.59 -22.05 7.70
C MET A 21 -15.36 -22.99 8.62
N ASP A 22 -15.09 -22.90 9.92
CA ASP A 22 -15.65 -23.78 10.95
C ASP A 22 -15.44 -25.28 10.65
N GLY A 23 -14.32 -25.60 9.97
CA GLY A 23 -13.95 -26.96 9.58
C GLY A 23 -14.44 -27.38 8.19
N GLU A 24 -15.34 -26.63 7.56
CA GLU A 24 -15.87 -26.95 6.22
C GLU A 24 -15.01 -26.33 5.11
N TYR A 25 -14.67 -27.14 4.10
CA TYR A 25 -13.93 -26.67 2.93
C TYR A 25 -14.74 -25.61 2.17
N THR A 26 -14.08 -24.48 1.88
CA THR A 26 -14.67 -23.35 1.19
C THR A 26 -14.05 -23.22 -0.20
N PRO A 27 -14.78 -23.58 -1.27
CA PRO A 27 -14.27 -23.43 -2.63
C PRO A 27 -14.12 -21.96 -3.01
N SER A 28 -13.27 -21.69 -4.00
CA SER A 28 -13.06 -20.35 -4.56
C SER A 28 -14.36 -19.76 -5.16
N LYS A 29 -15.18 -20.60 -5.78
CA LYS A 29 -16.50 -20.20 -6.29
C LYS A 29 -17.45 -19.90 -5.13
N GLY A 30 -17.95 -18.66 -5.07
CA GLY A 30 -18.81 -18.20 -3.97
C GLY A 30 -18.04 -17.82 -2.70
N TYR A 31 -16.70 -17.70 -2.77
CA TYR A 31 -15.91 -17.27 -1.63
C TYR A 31 -16.30 -15.85 -1.17
N MET A 32 -16.43 -14.91 -2.11
CA MET A 32 -16.78 -13.51 -1.79
C MET A 32 -18.15 -13.40 -1.14
N SER A 33 -19.18 -14.10 -1.62
CA SER A 33 -20.52 -14.06 -1.01
C SER A 33 -20.52 -14.66 0.40
N ARG A 34 -19.70 -15.68 0.66
CA ARG A 34 -19.53 -16.22 2.01
C ARG A 34 -18.84 -15.23 2.92
N ILE A 35 -17.78 -14.56 2.47
CA ILE A 35 -17.10 -13.51 3.25
C ILE A 35 -18.06 -12.35 3.52
N ALA A 36 -18.85 -11.93 2.54
CA ALA A 36 -19.88 -10.91 2.69
C ALA A 36 -20.88 -11.28 3.80
N SER A 37 -21.40 -12.52 3.76
CA SER A 37 -22.32 -13.04 4.78
C SER A 37 -21.68 -13.11 6.17
N LEU A 38 -20.39 -13.49 6.26
CA LEU A 38 -19.67 -13.58 7.52
C LEU A 38 -19.42 -12.22 8.18
N LEU A 39 -19.16 -11.21 7.35
CA LEU A 39 -18.93 -9.84 7.80
C LEU A 39 -20.22 -9.02 7.88
N ASN A 40 -21.36 -9.62 7.52
CA ASN A 40 -22.67 -8.97 7.43
C ASN A 40 -22.65 -7.71 6.54
N ILE A 41 -22.07 -7.83 5.35
CA ILE A 41 -21.97 -6.76 4.34
C ILE A 41 -22.50 -7.23 2.98
N SER A 42 -22.65 -6.32 2.02
CA SER A 42 -22.96 -6.68 0.64
C SER A 42 -21.76 -7.34 -0.04
N THR A 43 -22.01 -8.19 -1.04
CA THR A 43 -20.90 -8.83 -1.81
C THR A 43 -20.07 -7.79 -2.56
N ASP A 44 -20.69 -6.70 -3.00
CA ASP A 44 -20.04 -5.60 -3.71
C ASP A 44 -19.11 -4.79 -2.79
N ASP A 45 -19.33 -4.82 -1.48
CA ASP A 45 -18.48 -4.13 -0.50
C ASP A 45 -17.26 -4.95 -0.09
N VAL A 46 -17.25 -6.27 -0.34
CA VAL A 46 -16.11 -7.13 -0.01
C VAL A 46 -14.84 -6.66 -0.71
N GLY A 47 -14.96 -6.24 -1.98
CA GLY A 47 -13.84 -5.72 -2.77
C GLY A 47 -13.28 -4.38 -2.27
N LYS A 48 -14.02 -3.68 -1.41
CA LYS A 48 -13.63 -2.40 -0.80
C LYS A 48 -13.14 -2.56 0.64
N LEU A 49 -12.99 -3.79 1.14
CA LEU A 49 -12.52 -4.00 2.51
C LEU A 49 -11.02 -3.78 2.62
N ALA A 50 -10.24 -4.46 1.78
CA ALA A 50 -8.80 -4.46 1.86
C ALA A 50 -8.19 -4.47 0.46
N PHE A 51 -7.12 -3.69 0.29
CA PHE A 51 -6.36 -3.65 -0.94
C PHE A 51 -4.89 -3.97 -0.64
N LEU A 52 -4.36 -4.99 -1.30
CA LEU A 52 -2.97 -5.42 -1.17
C LEU A 52 -2.16 -4.90 -2.34
N LEU A 53 -1.09 -4.18 -2.04
CA LEU A 53 -0.14 -3.59 -2.96
C LEU A 53 1.22 -4.28 -2.75
N PRO A 54 1.48 -5.42 -3.42
CA PRO A 54 2.75 -6.11 -3.29
C PRO A 54 3.84 -5.43 -4.14
N ASN A 55 5.11 -5.64 -3.77
CA ASN A 55 6.23 -5.30 -4.63
C ASN A 55 6.42 -6.37 -5.73
N ASP A 56 5.52 -6.35 -6.74
CA ASP A 56 5.53 -7.28 -7.87
C ASP A 56 5.34 -6.53 -9.19
N SER A 57 6.38 -6.48 -10.01
CA SER A 57 6.37 -5.75 -11.30
C SER A 57 5.44 -6.39 -12.35
N TYR A 58 5.14 -7.68 -12.26
CA TYR A 58 4.14 -8.31 -13.14
C TYR A 58 2.73 -7.87 -12.75
N LEU A 59 2.42 -7.87 -11.44
CA LEU A 59 1.14 -7.38 -10.96
C LEU A 59 0.96 -5.89 -11.27
N LEU A 60 1.97 -5.05 -11.05
CA LEU A 60 1.91 -3.63 -11.37
C LEU A 60 1.57 -3.40 -12.84
N ARG A 61 2.25 -4.09 -13.76
CA ARG A 61 1.96 -4.02 -15.21
C ARG A 61 0.55 -4.51 -15.54
N LYS A 62 0.09 -5.56 -14.88
CA LYS A 62 -1.28 -6.05 -15.02
C LYS A 62 -2.29 -5.01 -14.53
N MET A 63 -2.05 -4.38 -13.39
CA MET A 63 -2.88 -3.31 -12.83
C MET A 63 -2.93 -2.08 -13.75
N ALA A 64 -1.80 -1.68 -14.34
CA ALA A 64 -1.74 -0.61 -15.33
C ALA A 64 -2.54 -0.93 -16.61
N SER A 65 -2.42 -2.16 -17.10
CA SER A 65 -3.17 -2.66 -18.25
C SER A 65 -4.68 -2.69 -17.97
N GLU A 66 -5.09 -3.15 -16.78
CA GLU A 66 -6.49 -3.12 -16.37
C GLU A 66 -7.04 -1.70 -16.22
N LEU A 67 -6.27 -0.76 -15.62
CA LEU A 67 -6.65 0.66 -15.54
C LEU A 67 -6.88 1.27 -16.92
N SER A 68 -6.10 0.84 -17.92
CA SER A 68 -6.17 1.39 -19.27
C SER A 68 -7.41 0.93 -20.06
N LYS A 69 -8.22 0.02 -19.53
CA LYS A 69 -9.48 -0.41 -20.13
C LYS A 69 -10.57 0.62 -19.89
N GLU A 70 -11.43 0.83 -20.89
CA GLU A 70 -12.48 1.85 -20.88
C GLU A 70 -13.38 1.81 -19.63
N ASP A 71 -13.91 0.63 -19.28
CA ASP A 71 -14.81 0.49 -18.12
C ASP A 71 -14.13 0.89 -16.80
N ASN A 72 -12.89 0.44 -16.61
CA ASN A 72 -12.13 0.75 -15.39
C ASN A 72 -11.72 2.21 -15.35
N TRP A 73 -11.21 2.75 -16.47
CA TRP A 73 -10.85 4.16 -16.55
C TRP A 73 -12.06 5.09 -16.32
N SER A 74 -13.23 4.71 -16.83
CA SER A 74 -14.48 5.45 -16.57
C SER A 74 -14.82 5.52 -15.07
N LEU A 75 -14.52 4.47 -14.30
CA LEU A 75 -14.69 4.49 -12.83
C LEU A 75 -13.68 5.43 -12.16
N VAL A 76 -12.43 5.43 -12.62
CA VAL A 76 -11.38 6.33 -12.13
C VAL A 76 -11.78 7.79 -12.33
N GLU A 77 -12.31 8.14 -13.51
CA GLU A 77 -12.77 9.49 -13.81
C GLU A 77 -14.02 9.87 -12.99
N LYS A 78 -15.02 8.98 -12.91
CA LYS A 78 -16.25 9.22 -12.14
C LYS A 78 -15.99 9.41 -10.64
N SER A 79 -14.97 8.74 -10.09
CA SER A 79 -14.57 8.90 -8.70
C SER A 79 -13.73 10.16 -8.43
N GLY A 80 -13.21 10.80 -9.48
CA GLY A 80 -12.28 11.92 -9.41
C GLY A 80 -10.84 11.53 -9.07
N ALA A 81 -10.53 10.23 -8.99
CA ALA A 81 -9.20 9.73 -8.62
C ALA A 81 -8.10 10.25 -9.57
N ASN A 82 -8.42 10.35 -10.87
CA ASN A 82 -7.49 10.84 -11.90
C ASN A 82 -6.95 12.26 -11.64
N THR A 83 -7.70 13.10 -10.93
CA THR A 83 -7.27 14.47 -10.57
C THR A 83 -6.76 14.53 -9.13
N ALA A 84 -7.43 13.87 -8.20
CA ALA A 84 -7.07 13.89 -6.78
C ALA A 84 -5.67 13.29 -6.54
N VAL A 85 -5.36 12.14 -7.13
CA VAL A 85 -4.04 11.50 -6.99
C VAL A 85 -2.94 12.38 -7.55
N VAL A 86 -3.18 13.03 -8.69
CA VAL A 86 -2.17 13.91 -9.29
C VAL A 86 -1.92 15.13 -8.40
N ARG A 87 -2.97 15.80 -7.97
CA ARG A 87 -2.90 17.01 -7.14
C ARG A 87 -2.32 16.76 -5.74
N ASP A 88 -2.79 15.71 -5.07
CA ASP A 88 -2.55 15.48 -3.65
C ASP A 88 -1.28 14.66 -3.41
N LEU A 89 -0.84 13.87 -4.39
CA LEU A 89 0.29 12.95 -4.24
C LEU A 89 1.39 13.25 -5.27
N ILE A 90 1.13 13.11 -6.56
CA ILE A 90 2.20 13.20 -7.58
C ILE A 90 2.83 14.59 -7.61
N SER A 91 2.02 15.66 -7.59
CA SER A 91 2.51 17.05 -7.57
C SER A 91 3.25 17.44 -6.28
N LYS A 92 3.22 16.59 -5.23
CA LYS A 92 4.06 16.78 -4.04
C LYS A 92 5.44 16.15 -4.18
N ALA A 93 5.57 15.13 -5.03
CA ALA A 93 6.81 14.40 -5.26
C ALA A 93 7.62 14.95 -6.46
N VAL A 94 6.97 15.60 -7.42
CA VAL A 94 7.62 16.11 -8.64
C VAL A 94 7.39 17.61 -8.81
N HIS A 95 8.38 18.30 -9.39
CA HIS A 95 8.31 19.76 -9.61
C HIS A 95 7.49 20.17 -10.85
N ASP A 96 7.11 19.21 -11.68
CA ASP A 96 6.34 19.45 -12.89
C ASP A 96 4.88 19.80 -12.58
N ARG A 97 4.31 20.70 -13.38
CA ARG A 97 2.90 21.10 -13.27
C ARG A 97 1.99 20.11 -14.00
N PHE A 98 1.62 19.04 -13.30
CA PHE A 98 0.60 18.10 -13.76
C PHE A 98 -0.79 18.48 -13.26
N THR A 99 -1.82 18.22 -14.08
CA THR A 99 -3.22 18.50 -13.71
C THR A 99 -4.04 17.25 -13.46
N GLU A 100 -3.86 16.23 -14.28
CA GLU A 100 -4.64 14.98 -14.22
C GLU A 100 -3.91 13.83 -14.92
N ALA A 101 -4.27 12.61 -14.55
CA ALA A 101 -3.93 11.41 -15.28
C ALA A 101 -5.02 11.11 -16.33
N THR A 102 -4.65 10.51 -17.45
CA THR A 102 -5.56 10.02 -18.50
C THR A 102 -4.97 8.81 -19.21
N VAL A 103 -5.77 8.10 -20.00
CA VAL A 103 -5.30 6.99 -20.83
C VAL A 103 -5.12 7.48 -22.27
N ARG A 104 -3.93 7.31 -22.82
CA ARG A 104 -3.65 7.53 -24.24
C ARG A 104 -2.83 6.38 -24.80
N PHE A 105 -3.26 5.84 -25.94
CA PHE A 105 -2.56 4.74 -26.61
C PHE A 105 -2.28 3.55 -25.67
N ASN A 106 -3.27 3.15 -24.87
CA ASN A 106 -3.17 2.09 -23.86
C ASN A 106 -2.06 2.32 -22.81
N SER A 107 -1.71 3.58 -22.55
CA SER A 107 -0.75 3.97 -21.52
C SER A 107 -1.37 5.02 -20.60
N ILE A 108 -1.06 4.93 -19.32
CA ILE A 108 -1.38 5.98 -18.35
C ILE A 108 -0.41 7.14 -18.57
N VAL A 109 -0.96 8.32 -18.80
CA VAL A 109 -0.20 9.54 -19.05
C VAL A 109 -0.68 10.66 -18.14
N LEU A 110 0.21 11.57 -17.78
CA LEU A 110 -0.09 12.78 -17.02
C LEU A 110 -0.13 13.98 -17.95
N ARG A 111 -1.19 14.77 -17.86
CA ARG A 111 -1.32 16.05 -18.57
C ARG A 111 -0.44 17.09 -17.89
N LYS A 112 0.60 17.55 -18.60
CA LYS A 112 1.58 18.53 -18.13
C LYS A 112 1.36 19.88 -18.80
N GLU A 113 1.33 20.94 -18.01
CA GLU A 113 1.30 22.32 -18.48
C GLU A 113 2.72 22.89 -18.53
N LEU A 114 3.12 23.39 -19.70
CA LEU A 114 4.41 24.04 -19.91
C LEU A 114 4.32 25.54 -19.56
N PRO A 115 5.46 26.21 -19.23
CA PRO A 115 5.47 27.63 -18.89
C PRO A 115 4.92 28.56 -19.98
N ASP A 116 4.93 28.12 -21.24
CA ASP A 116 4.41 28.86 -22.40
C ASP A 116 2.92 28.60 -22.68
N GLY A 117 2.23 27.86 -21.81
CA GLY A 117 0.82 27.53 -21.92
C GLY A 117 0.51 26.32 -22.80
N ARG A 118 1.51 25.70 -23.43
CA ARG A 118 1.31 24.44 -24.16
C ARG A 118 1.07 23.27 -23.20
N VAL A 119 0.43 22.24 -23.74
CA VAL A 119 0.12 21.01 -23.00
C VAL A 119 0.79 19.83 -23.68
N ILE A 120 1.48 19.00 -22.89
CA ILE A 120 2.00 17.71 -23.33
C ILE A 120 1.49 16.58 -22.43
N TYR A 121 1.58 15.35 -22.91
CA TYR A 121 1.18 14.16 -22.17
C TYR A 121 2.42 13.30 -21.97
N VAL A 122 2.82 13.13 -20.71
CA VAL A 122 4.02 12.39 -20.32
C VAL A 122 3.58 11.02 -19.80
N LYS A 123 4.18 9.92 -20.27
CA LYS A 123 3.84 8.60 -19.73
C LYS A 123 4.28 8.50 -18.28
N ALA A 124 3.50 7.81 -17.46
CA ALA A 124 3.85 7.56 -16.06
C ALA A 124 5.25 6.91 -15.95
N ALA A 125 5.52 5.90 -16.78
CA ALA A 125 6.82 5.22 -16.88
C ALA A 125 8.00 6.16 -17.21
N ASP A 126 7.76 7.27 -17.92
CA ASP A 126 8.81 8.23 -18.28
C ASP A 126 9.19 9.15 -17.10
N LEU A 127 8.43 9.13 -16.00
CA LEU A 127 8.73 9.87 -14.76
C LEU A 127 9.56 9.06 -13.75
N GLY A 128 9.81 7.78 -14.05
CA GLY A 128 10.53 6.84 -13.20
C GLY A 128 9.61 5.84 -12.49
N ASP A 129 10.14 4.64 -12.27
CA ASP A 129 9.40 3.46 -11.79
C ASP A 129 8.65 3.71 -10.47
N GLY A 130 9.24 4.46 -9.53
CA GLY A 130 8.57 4.82 -8.27
C GLY A 130 7.34 5.68 -8.48
N VAL A 131 7.42 6.70 -9.35
CA VAL A 131 6.29 7.59 -9.66
C VAL A 131 5.20 6.82 -10.41
N GLU A 132 5.58 5.95 -11.34
CA GLU A 132 4.63 5.06 -12.03
C GLU A 132 3.90 4.15 -11.04
N CYS A 133 4.64 3.48 -10.16
CA CYS A 133 4.11 2.58 -9.13
C CYS A 133 3.08 3.30 -8.24
N VAL A 134 3.49 4.43 -7.66
CA VAL A 134 2.67 5.25 -6.78
C VAL A 134 1.43 5.80 -7.49
N LEU A 135 1.56 6.23 -8.75
CA LEU A 135 0.41 6.70 -9.52
C LEU A 135 -0.60 5.58 -9.74
N ILE A 136 -0.16 4.41 -10.21
CA ILE A 136 -1.05 3.27 -10.49
C ILE A 136 -1.78 2.83 -9.21
N TYR A 137 -1.04 2.69 -8.11
CA TYR A 137 -1.63 2.31 -6.81
C TYR A 137 -2.55 3.39 -6.28
N GLY A 138 -2.14 4.66 -6.35
CA GLY A 138 -2.96 5.79 -5.94
C GLY A 138 -4.29 5.86 -6.68
N LEU A 139 -4.29 5.64 -8.01
CA LEU A 139 -5.51 5.63 -8.82
C LEU A 139 -6.48 4.53 -8.37
N TRP A 140 -5.99 3.31 -8.12
CA TRP A 140 -6.84 2.23 -7.62
C TRP A 140 -7.38 2.50 -6.22
N LEU A 141 -6.52 2.96 -5.31
CA LEU A 141 -6.89 3.26 -3.93
C LEU A 141 -7.94 4.37 -3.84
N GLU A 142 -7.78 5.47 -4.59
CA GLU A 142 -8.77 6.56 -4.60
C GLU A 142 -10.06 6.22 -5.32
N THR A 143 -10.00 5.33 -6.32
CA THR A 143 -11.19 4.88 -7.04
C THR A 143 -12.09 4.05 -6.12
N TYR A 144 -11.51 3.15 -5.33
CA TYR A 144 -12.28 2.21 -4.51
C TYR A 144 -12.40 2.58 -3.03
N ARG A 145 -11.52 3.44 -2.53
CA ARG A 145 -11.43 3.89 -1.13
C ARG A 145 -11.59 2.72 -0.15
N PRO A 146 -10.63 1.78 -0.13
CA PRO A 146 -10.73 0.61 0.71
C PRO A 146 -10.68 0.98 2.19
N ARG A 147 -11.20 0.13 3.09
CA ARG A 147 -11.07 0.37 4.54
C ARG A 147 -9.65 0.11 5.04
N VAL A 148 -8.96 -0.85 4.45
CA VAL A 148 -7.61 -1.27 4.82
C VAL A 148 -6.69 -1.23 3.60
N VAL A 149 -5.53 -0.59 3.74
CA VAL A 149 -4.45 -0.61 2.75
C VAL A 149 -3.30 -1.44 3.31
N LEU A 150 -2.91 -2.47 2.58
CA LEU A 150 -1.73 -3.28 2.86
C LEU A 150 -0.70 -2.98 1.77
N TRP A 151 0.40 -2.32 2.10
CA TRP A 151 1.44 -1.99 1.13
C TRP A 151 2.76 -2.61 1.54
N ASP A 152 3.24 -3.51 0.68
CA ASP A 152 4.50 -4.21 0.88
C ASP A 152 5.66 -3.42 0.27
N ASP A 153 6.76 -3.28 1.03
CA ASP A 153 8.02 -2.65 0.60
C ASP A 153 7.78 -1.26 -0.03
N ILE A 154 7.20 -0.36 0.77
CA ILE A 154 6.73 0.96 0.33
C ILE A 154 7.82 1.83 -0.30
N GLU A 155 9.08 1.61 0.08
CA GLU A 155 10.26 2.30 -0.45
C GLU A 155 10.68 1.85 -1.86
N ALA A 156 10.08 0.78 -2.39
CA ALA A 156 10.52 0.18 -3.64
C ALA A 156 10.57 1.21 -4.78
N SER A 157 11.79 1.46 -5.27
CA SER A 157 12.07 2.45 -6.33
C SER A 157 11.68 3.90 -6.00
N ALA A 158 11.44 4.23 -4.73
CA ALA A 158 11.02 5.55 -4.29
C ALA A 158 12.20 6.37 -3.74
N HIS A 159 12.38 7.58 -4.25
CA HIS A 159 13.31 8.54 -3.64
C HIS A 159 12.70 9.15 -2.36
N PRO A 160 13.51 9.76 -1.47
CA PRO A 160 13.02 10.27 -0.17
C PRO A 160 11.83 11.23 -0.26
N GLY A 161 11.82 12.15 -1.24
CA GLY A 161 10.67 13.05 -1.44
C GLY A 161 9.37 12.35 -1.87
N LEU A 162 9.46 11.21 -2.56
CA LEU A 162 8.29 10.42 -2.94
C LEU A 162 7.78 9.63 -1.72
N ILE A 163 8.67 9.08 -0.90
CA ILE A 163 8.31 8.41 0.37
C ILE A 163 7.53 9.38 1.26
N GLU A 164 8.04 10.60 1.46
CA GLU A 164 7.36 11.65 2.23
C GLU A 164 5.97 11.96 1.67
N ALA A 165 5.86 12.16 0.35
CA ALA A 165 4.59 12.45 -0.30
C ALA A 165 3.58 11.29 -0.13
N VAL A 166 4.01 10.04 -0.28
CA VAL A 166 3.16 8.86 -0.12
C VAL A 166 2.70 8.70 1.32
N LEU A 167 3.62 8.75 2.29
CA LEU A 167 3.27 8.63 3.71
C LEU A 167 2.33 9.74 4.16
N GLY A 168 2.61 10.99 3.77
CA GLY A 168 1.74 12.12 4.09
C GLY A 168 0.37 11.99 3.42
N TRP A 169 0.32 11.49 2.19
CA TRP A 169 -0.94 11.23 1.50
C TRP A 169 -1.76 10.14 2.19
N LEU A 170 -1.14 9.01 2.55
CA LEU A 170 -1.78 7.91 3.28
C LEU A 170 -2.31 8.34 4.65
N ALA A 171 -1.54 9.14 5.40
CA ALA A 171 -1.93 9.66 6.71
C ALA A 171 -3.14 10.61 6.65
N ASN A 172 -3.38 11.26 5.51
CA ASN A 172 -4.48 12.20 5.31
C ASN A 172 -5.74 11.53 4.68
N ARG A 173 -5.92 10.23 4.90
CA ARG A 173 -7.06 9.46 4.39
C ARG A 173 -7.70 8.65 5.50
N ASP A 174 -9.00 8.39 5.35
CA ASP A 174 -9.77 7.56 6.26
C ASP A 174 -9.55 6.06 5.95
N TRP A 175 -8.29 5.64 5.99
CA TRP A 175 -7.84 4.27 5.73
C TRP A 175 -7.06 3.74 6.93
N GLN A 176 -7.30 2.49 7.30
CA GLN A 176 -6.34 1.77 8.13
C GLN A 176 -5.17 1.33 7.24
N VAL A 177 -3.97 1.82 7.52
CA VAL A 177 -2.80 1.54 6.69
C VAL A 177 -1.85 0.60 7.42
N VAL A 178 -1.41 -0.47 6.74
CA VAL A 178 -0.36 -1.37 7.20
C VAL A 178 0.72 -1.41 6.14
N LEU A 179 1.93 -1.03 6.53
CA LEU A 179 3.10 -0.96 5.66
C LEU A 179 4.13 -1.99 6.09
N THR A 180 4.83 -2.58 5.13
CA THR A 180 6.10 -3.25 5.40
C THR A 180 7.22 -2.39 4.82
N THR A 181 8.37 -2.42 5.50
CA THR A 181 9.55 -1.66 5.07
C THR A 181 10.81 -2.27 5.69
N HIS A 182 11.92 -2.11 4.98
CA HIS A 182 13.28 -2.36 5.45
C HIS A 182 14.10 -1.05 5.54
N SER A 183 13.51 0.05 5.07
CA SER A 183 14.14 1.35 4.91
C SER A 183 14.13 2.17 6.20
N TYR A 184 15.31 2.65 6.58
CA TYR A 184 15.44 3.60 7.68
C TYR A 184 14.84 4.96 7.31
N ASP A 185 14.93 5.37 6.04
CA ASP A 185 14.34 6.62 5.54
C ASP A 185 12.81 6.63 5.72
N VAL A 186 12.14 5.47 5.55
CA VAL A 186 10.70 5.34 5.81
C VAL A 186 10.40 5.57 7.29
N LEU A 187 11.21 5.00 8.19
CA LEU A 187 11.04 5.20 9.64
C LEU A 187 11.27 6.67 10.02
N GLU A 188 12.30 7.31 9.47
CA GLU A 188 12.57 8.76 9.67
C GLU A 188 11.38 9.60 9.23
N ARG A 189 10.85 9.34 8.04
CA ARG A 189 9.69 10.10 7.54
C ARG A 189 8.43 9.80 8.32
N LEU A 190 8.23 8.58 8.79
CA LEU A 190 7.09 8.22 9.65
C LEU A 190 7.12 9.03 10.97
N VAL A 191 8.29 9.11 11.62
CA VAL A 191 8.49 9.93 12.82
C VAL A 191 8.31 11.42 12.53
N ALA A 192 8.70 11.91 11.35
CA ALA A 192 8.52 13.31 10.99
C ALA A 192 7.07 13.69 10.67
N ILE A 193 6.29 12.75 10.11
CA ILE A 193 4.89 12.98 9.72
C ILE A 193 3.95 12.83 10.92
N GLU A 194 4.30 11.96 11.86
CA GLU A 194 3.51 11.65 13.07
C GLU A 194 2.03 11.33 12.78
N PRO A 195 1.72 10.30 11.97
CA PRO A 195 0.32 9.93 11.77
C PRO A 195 -0.36 9.53 13.08
N GLU A 196 -1.62 9.91 13.23
CA GLU A 196 -2.42 9.54 14.41
C GLU A 196 -2.52 8.01 14.54
N ASP A 197 -2.44 7.51 15.78
CA ASP A 197 -2.51 6.08 16.13
C ASP A 197 -1.48 5.18 15.41
N ALA A 198 -0.36 5.73 14.95
CA ALA A 198 0.70 4.96 14.31
C ALA A 198 1.58 4.19 15.31
N SER A 199 1.96 2.98 14.93
CA SER A 199 2.91 2.14 15.65
C SER A 199 3.78 1.35 14.69
N VAL A 200 4.97 0.95 15.15
CA VAL A 200 5.90 0.12 14.38
C VAL A 200 6.02 -1.24 15.02
N VAL A 201 5.77 -2.29 14.23
CA VAL A 201 5.94 -3.68 14.66
C VAL A 201 7.25 -4.21 14.11
N VAL A 202 8.24 -4.38 14.99
CA VAL A 202 9.52 -5.00 14.67
C VAL A 202 9.38 -6.51 14.82
N LEU A 203 9.70 -7.25 13.77
CA LEU A 203 9.63 -8.71 13.77
C LEU A 203 11.04 -9.31 13.92
N LYS A 204 11.22 -10.19 14.91
CA LYS A 204 12.44 -10.97 15.10
C LYS A 204 12.20 -12.43 14.75
N LYS A 205 13.09 -13.05 14.00
CA LYS A 205 13.06 -14.49 13.77
C LYS A 205 13.96 -15.21 14.79
N GLY A 206 13.36 -16.08 15.60
CA GLY A 206 14.06 -16.96 16.52
C GLY A 206 14.75 -18.14 15.82
N PRO A 207 15.67 -18.84 16.51
CA PRO A 207 16.34 -20.04 16.00
C PRO A 207 15.39 -21.23 15.76
N ASP A 208 14.19 -21.18 16.33
CA ASP A 208 13.10 -22.15 16.18
C ASP A 208 12.14 -21.79 15.04
N ASP A 209 12.52 -20.86 14.17
CA ASP A 209 11.70 -20.32 13.07
C ASP A 209 10.40 -19.62 13.52
N VAL A 210 10.30 -19.23 14.80
CA VAL A 210 9.17 -18.44 15.32
C VAL A 210 9.44 -16.94 15.14
N LEU A 211 8.43 -16.18 14.69
CA LEU A 211 8.49 -14.73 14.59
C LEU A 211 7.93 -14.08 15.86
N GLU A 212 8.78 -13.35 16.57
CA GLU A 212 8.42 -12.61 17.78
C GLU A 212 8.21 -11.12 17.43
N PRO A 213 7.03 -10.54 17.74
CA PRO A 213 6.77 -9.13 17.50
C PRO A 213 7.16 -8.26 18.70
N LYS A 214 7.78 -7.12 18.43
CA LYS A 214 7.93 -6.00 19.37
C LYS A 214 7.19 -4.79 18.79
N VAL A 215 6.22 -4.26 19.53
CA VAL A 215 5.47 -3.07 19.13
C VAL A 215 6.14 -1.84 19.75
N LEU A 216 6.39 -0.82 18.94
CA LEU A 216 6.95 0.46 19.34
C LEU A 216 5.95 1.56 18.99
N SER A 217 5.75 2.49 19.92
CA SER A 217 5.14 3.79 19.64
C SER A 217 6.08 4.67 18.79
N LEU A 218 5.56 5.73 18.18
CA LEU A 218 6.39 6.70 17.46
C LEU A 218 7.36 7.44 18.39
N ASP A 219 6.99 7.67 19.65
CA ASP A 219 7.87 8.30 20.64
C ASP A 219 9.06 7.40 20.98
N GLU A 220 8.83 6.11 21.24
CA GLU A 220 9.92 5.15 21.46
C GLU A 220 10.81 5.04 20.22
N LEU A 221 10.22 5.03 19.03
CA LEU A 221 10.96 5.02 17.77
C LEU A 221 11.85 6.27 17.65
N ARG A 222 11.32 7.46 17.95
CA ARG A 222 12.05 8.74 17.93
C ARG A 222 13.24 8.72 18.89
N ASP A 223 13.01 8.34 20.15
CA ASP A 223 14.05 8.27 21.18
C ASP A 223 15.22 7.36 20.77
N MET A 224 14.90 6.23 20.15
CA MET A 224 15.89 5.27 19.65
C MET A 224 16.71 5.85 18.51
N MET A 225 16.07 6.54 17.57
CA MET A 225 16.72 7.18 16.42
C MET A 225 17.63 8.32 16.85
N GLU A 226 17.18 9.17 17.79
CA GLU A 226 18.00 10.24 18.39
C GLU A 226 19.22 9.67 19.15
N SER A 227 19.05 8.50 19.76
CA SER A 227 20.12 7.74 20.43
C SER A 227 21.03 6.98 19.45
N HIS A 228 20.85 7.16 18.13
CA HIS A 228 21.60 6.48 17.06
C HIS A 228 21.49 4.94 17.12
N VAL A 229 20.39 4.44 17.68
CA VAL A 229 20.10 3.01 17.76
C VAL A 229 19.31 2.59 16.51
N ASP A 230 19.87 1.66 15.73
CA ASP A 230 19.16 1.09 14.58
C ASP A 230 18.02 0.17 15.07
N VAL A 231 16.79 0.65 14.92
CA VAL A 231 15.55 -0.04 15.33
C VAL A 231 15.43 -1.43 14.72
N ARG A 232 15.99 -1.64 13.53
CA ARG A 232 16.01 -2.93 12.83
C ARG A 232 16.89 -3.97 13.55
N LYS A 233 17.77 -3.54 14.45
CA LYS A 233 18.71 -4.39 15.22
C LYS A 233 18.40 -4.49 16.70
N VAL A 234 17.42 -3.74 17.20
CA VAL A 234 17.15 -3.61 18.65
C VAL A 234 16.74 -4.91 19.31
N VAL A 235 16.13 -5.80 18.54
CA VAL A 235 15.74 -7.13 18.99
C VAL A 235 16.95 -8.06 19.27
N ASP A 236 18.17 -7.69 18.85
CA ASP A 236 19.40 -8.43 19.15
C ASP A 236 20.07 -7.96 20.45
N ILE A 237 19.84 -6.71 20.86
CA ILE A 237 20.49 -6.07 22.03
C ILE A 237 19.95 -6.63 23.35
N GLN A 238 18.67 -7.02 23.40
CA GLN A 238 18.07 -7.62 24.60
C GLN A 238 18.34 -9.13 24.74
N GLY A 239 19.03 -9.76 23.77
CA GLY A 239 19.47 -11.16 23.87
C GLY A 239 20.85 -11.35 24.51
N SER A 240 21.58 -10.27 24.80
CA SER A 240 22.95 -10.32 25.36
C SER A 240 23.00 -10.17 26.90
N GLN A 241 21.85 -10.12 27.56
CA GLN A 241 21.72 -10.06 29.02
C GLN A 241 20.96 -11.30 29.50
N GLY A 242 21.63 -12.45 29.50
CA GLY A 242 21.21 -13.68 30.15
C GLY A 242 22.47 -14.44 30.61
N PRO A 243 22.48 -15.01 31.83
CA PRO A 243 23.67 -15.53 32.51
C PRO A 243 24.36 -16.70 31.79
#